data_AF-A0A9E2DUQ1-F1
#
_entry.id   AF-A0A9E2DUQ1-F1
#
_cell.length_a   1.000
_cell.length_b   1.000
_cell.length_c   1.000
_cell.angle_alpha   90.00
_cell.angle_beta   90.00
_cell.angle_gamma   90.00
#
_symmetry.space_group_name_H-M   'P 1'
#
loop_
_entity.id
_entity.type
_entity.pdbx_description
1 polymer ?
#
loop_
_entity_poly.entity_id
_entity_poly.type
_entity_poly.pdbx_seq_one_letter_code
_entity_poly.pdbx_strand_id
1 'polypeptide(L)'
;NAVHRTQTSHLPDPVDPQLDAQGNTVYFTRMRYGGLDIAILGDRQFKESPAIAVPNGGVYNGWFKAEGFDPKTQTDCDAPLLGSRQEQFLDDWSTDWQEEDWMKFVFSQSPFVSLQTLPEGTYGGHQAGLTIYPEGESAPNDMPAADADSNGWPQSARNRALRSIKQANAIHVCGDQHLGSLAQYGIDQHGDGTYVFCTPAIANTWPRRWMPRGLPITGNHEDGFGNKVTVLAVSNPHISGHAPSALHDRAPGWGLLQCDPESNSVIVNAWPRWAAPNAPDNDQYNGWPVTLTQIGKNMPAVLGISPDELQQLLQDDSIVLIDVREENEFEEVRIKGALNVPLSSFSNEEISQIAGDKEVVFQCRSGYRSALAAKEYYNGKAPQKHLEGGILAWGKSSKETISN
;
A
#
# COMPACT_ATOMS: atom_id res chain seq x y z
N ASN A 1 14.12 16.65 -17.18
CA ASN A 1 13.13 16.50 -18.29
C ASN A 1 13.50 15.53 -19.41
N ALA A 2 14.67 15.61 -20.09
CA ALA A 2 14.99 14.67 -21.17
C ALA A 2 15.04 13.20 -20.70
N VAL A 3 15.87 12.91 -19.68
CA VAL A 3 15.96 11.57 -19.06
C VAL A 3 14.60 11.09 -18.56
N HIS A 4 13.89 11.96 -17.84
CA HIS A 4 12.56 11.67 -17.33
C HIS A 4 11.60 11.21 -18.44
N ARG A 5 11.48 11.97 -19.53
CA ARG A 5 10.66 11.58 -20.68
C ARG A 5 11.09 10.24 -21.28
N THR A 6 12.38 9.98 -21.43
CA THR A 6 12.87 8.69 -21.93
C THR A 6 12.41 7.52 -21.06
N GLN A 7 12.35 7.70 -19.74
CA GLN A 7 11.94 6.66 -18.80
C GLN A 7 10.42 6.53 -18.64
N THR A 8 9.64 7.59 -18.91
CA THR A 8 8.20 7.59 -18.54
C THR A 8 7.25 7.88 -19.70
N SER A 9 7.72 8.20 -20.92
CA SER A 9 6.83 8.60 -22.03
C SER A 9 5.93 7.50 -22.58
N HIS A 10 6.14 6.26 -22.13
CA HIS A 10 5.30 5.11 -22.49
C HIS A 10 4.14 4.90 -21.51
N LEU A 11 4.10 5.67 -20.41
CA LEU A 11 2.98 5.68 -19.49
C LEU A 11 1.82 6.53 -20.05
N PRO A 12 0.58 6.30 -19.59
CA PRO A 12 -0.51 7.25 -19.79
C PRO A 12 -0.15 8.65 -19.31
N ASP A 13 -0.88 9.65 -19.80
CA ASP A 13 -0.70 11.03 -19.35
C ASP A 13 -0.84 11.15 -17.82
N PRO A 14 -0.03 11.98 -17.15
CA PRO A 14 -0.09 12.12 -15.70
C PRO A 14 -1.45 12.65 -15.26
N VAL A 15 -1.94 12.18 -14.10
CA VAL A 15 -3.21 12.66 -13.52
C VAL A 15 -3.15 14.17 -13.26
N ASP A 16 -1.97 14.66 -12.90
CA ASP A 16 -1.69 16.08 -12.74
C ASP A 16 -0.39 16.45 -13.48
N PRO A 17 -0.48 17.11 -14.66
CA PRO A 17 0.67 17.43 -15.50
C PRO A 17 1.48 18.64 -15.03
N GLN A 18 1.09 19.33 -13.94
CA GLN A 18 1.81 20.51 -13.47
C GLN A 18 3.26 20.13 -13.09
N LEU A 19 4.23 20.95 -13.54
CA LEU A 19 5.64 20.74 -13.23
C LEU A 19 5.89 20.77 -11.70
N ASP A 20 6.91 20.05 -11.24
CA ASP A 20 7.37 20.17 -9.86
C ASP A 20 8.04 21.54 -9.58
N ALA A 21 8.39 21.79 -8.32
CA ALA A 21 9.01 23.05 -7.90
C ALA A 21 10.37 23.33 -8.58
N GLN A 22 11.02 22.29 -9.12
CA GLN A 22 12.29 22.38 -9.85
C GLN A 22 12.07 22.47 -11.38
N GLY A 23 10.82 22.53 -11.83
CA GLY A 23 10.46 22.62 -13.25
C GLY A 23 10.55 21.28 -14.00
N ASN A 24 10.59 20.14 -13.28
CA ASN A 24 10.54 18.84 -13.92
C ASN A 24 9.11 18.41 -14.24
N THR A 25 8.96 17.65 -15.31
CA THR A 25 7.72 16.96 -15.67
C THR A 25 7.36 15.92 -14.63
N VAL A 26 6.06 15.68 -14.43
CA VAL A 26 5.49 14.68 -13.51
C VAL A 26 4.97 13.47 -14.28
N TYR A 27 4.96 12.28 -13.68
CA TYR A 27 4.52 11.04 -14.34
C TYR A 27 3.54 10.16 -13.57
N PHE A 28 3.21 10.47 -12.30
CA PHE A 28 2.25 9.62 -11.59
C PHE A 28 0.91 9.63 -12.32
N THR A 29 0.36 8.44 -12.52
CA THR A 29 -0.78 8.23 -13.41
C THR A 29 -1.56 6.98 -13.03
N ARG A 30 -2.63 6.71 -13.77
CA ARG A 30 -3.46 5.53 -13.67
C ARG A 30 -3.48 4.79 -15.00
N MET A 31 -3.46 3.46 -14.94
CA MET A 31 -3.66 2.59 -16.10
C MET A 31 -4.77 1.59 -15.79
N ARG A 32 -5.82 1.56 -16.61
CA ARG A 32 -6.82 0.49 -16.60
C ARG A 32 -6.61 -0.45 -17.77
N TYR A 33 -6.54 -1.75 -17.51
CA TYR A 33 -6.34 -2.76 -18.54
C TYR A 33 -6.94 -4.11 -18.13
N GLY A 34 -7.91 -4.62 -18.90
CA GLY A 34 -8.53 -5.93 -18.65
C GLY A 34 -9.24 -6.03 -17.30
N GLY A 35 -9.82 -4.94 -16.80
CA GLY A 35 -10.46 -4.86 -15.47
C GLY A 35 -9.48 -4.75 -14.29
N LEU A 36 -8.18 -4.65 -14.57
CA LEU A 36 -7.18 -4.23 -13.61
C LEU A 36 -7.07 -2.71 -13.61
N ASP A 37 -7.03 -2.13 -12.42
CA ASP A 37 -6.81 -0.70 -12.23
C ASP A 37 -5.52 -0.45 -11.45
N ILE A 38 -4.57 0.26 -12.06
CA ILE A 38 -3.19 0.35 -11.60
C ILE A 38 -2.85 1.82 -11.35
N ALA A 39 -2.61 2.19 -10.08
CA ALA A 39 -1.97 3.45 -9.74
C ALA A 39 -0.46 3.33 -9.92
N ILE A 40 0.13 4.23 -10.71
CA ILE A 40 1.57 4.29 -10.96
C ILE A 40 2.12 5.51 -10.23
N LEU A 41 2.98 5.27 -9.25
CA LEU A 41 3.51 6.27 -8.32
C LEU A 41 4.94 6.68 -8.70
N GLY A 42 5.25 7.93 -8.38
CA GLY A 42 6.60 8.48 -8.44
C GLY A 42 7.12 8.77 -7.05
N ASP A 43 7.63 7.74 -6.37
CA ASP A 43 8.01 7.77 -4.96
C ASP A 43 9.37 8.43 -4.68
N ARG A 44 10.13 8.76 -5.74
CA ARG A 44 11.37 9.56 -5.66
C ARG A 44 11.17 11.02 -6.01
N GLN A 45 10.10 11.35 -6.73
CA GLN A 45 9.94 12.70 -7.29
C GLN A 45 9.68 13.75 -6.21
N PHE A 46 8.95 13.38 -5.15
CA PHE A 46 8.50 14.30 -4.11
C PHE A 46 9.04 13.97 -2.72
N LYS A 47 9.84 12.90 -2.61
CA LYS A 47 10.40 12.45 -1.35
C LYS A 47 11.48 13.42 -0.88
N GLU A 48 11.37 13.87 0.36
CA GLU A 48 12.37 14.74 0.96
C GLU A 48 13.66 13.97 1.29
N SER A 49 14.78 14.68 1.30
CA SER A 49 16.04 14.14 1.75
C SER A 49 16.04 13.96 3.28
N PRO A 50 16.33 12.75 3.80
CA PRO A 50 16.51 12.55 5.24
C PRO A 50 17.69 13.36 5.82
N ALA A 51 18.68 13.72 5.00
CA ALA A 51 19.77 14.60 5.43
C ALA A 51 19.32 16.05 5.67
N ILE A 52 18.22 16.48 5.04
CA ILE A 52 17.63 17.80 5.22
C ILE A 52 16.59 17.75 6.35
N ALA A 53 15.69 16.76 6.31
CA ALA A 53 14.59 16.64 7.26
C ALA A 53 15.04 16.22 8.68
N VAL A 54 16.12 15.44 8.78
CA VAL A 54 16.61 14.88 10.06
C VAL A 54 18.11 15.16 10.23
N PRO A 55 18.53 16.44 10.36
CA PRO A 55 19.95 16.82 10.34
C PRO A 55 20.76 16.19 11.49
N ASN A 56 20.13 15.95 12.64
CA ASN A 56 20.77 15.30 13.80
C ASN A 56 21.07 13.82 13.58
N GLY A 57 20.50 13.19 12.54
CA GLY A 57 20.74 11.79 12.20
C GLY A 57 22.09 11.51 11.53
N GLY A 58 22.85 12.57 11.17
CA GLY A 58 24.13 12.41 10.49
C GLY A 58 24.01 11.62 9.18
N VAL A 59 22.96 11.91 8.40
CA VAL A 59 22.54 11.05 7.30
C VAL A 59 23.52 11.11 6.13
N TYR A 60 23.95 9.94 5.67
CA TYR A 60 24.76 9.80 4.46
C TYR A 60 24.17 8.73 3.56
N ASN A 61 23.79 9.13 2.33
CA ASN A 61 23.23 8.24 1.32
C ASN A 61 22.00 7.42 1.79
N GLY A 62 21.11 8.04 2.58
CA GLY A 62 19.93 7.38 3.16
C GLY A 62 20.17 6.70 4.52
N TRP A 63 21.41 6.67 5.02
CA TRP A 63 21.76 5.96 6.26
C TRP A 63 22.02 6.92 7.41
N PHE A 64 21.37 6.69 8.55
CA PHE A 64 21.58 7.42 9.80
C PHE A 64 22.86 6.92 10.48
N LYS A 65 23.82 7.80 10.71
CA LYS A 65 25.17 7.45 11.20
C LYS A 65 25.57 8.16 12.49
N ALA A 66 24.75 9.09 12.97
CA ALA A 66 25.04 9.78 14.22
C ALA A 66 25.11 8.78 15.38
N GLU A 67 26.12 8.93 16.23
CA GLU A 67 26.30 8.09 17.42
C GLU A 67 25.11 8.26 18.37
N GLY A 68 24.57 7.14 18.87
CA GLY A 68 23.42 7.14 19.77
C GLY A 68 22.08 7.50 19.11
N PHE A 69 22.03 7.67 17.79
CA PHE A 69 20.79 7.93 17.07
C PHE A 69 20.04 6.62 16.79
N ASP A 70 18.79 6.54 17.24
CA ASP A 70 17.90 5.41 17.03
C ASP A 70 16.89 5.70 15.90
N PRO A 71 17.03 5.04 14.73
CA PRO A 71 16.14 5.25 13.62
C PRO A 71 14.67 4.91 13.89
N LYS A 72 14.40 4.05 14.88
CA LYS A 72 13.02 3.66 15.22
C LYS A 72 12.22 4.77 15.88
N THR A 73 12.90 5.64 16.62
CA THR A 73 12.23 6.62 17.49
C THR A 73 12.55 8.07 17.12
N GLN A 74 13.62 8.31 16.34
CA GLN A 74 14.14 9.66 16.11
C GLN A 74 14.08 10.13 14.65
N THR A 75 13.51 9.33 13.74
CA THR A 75 13.49 9.66 12.29
C THR A 75 12.18 10.21 11.79
N ASP A 76 11.06 9.86 12.42
CA ASP A 76 9.76 10.32 11.92
C ASP A 76 9.63 11.83 12.06
N CYS A 77 9.12 12.46 11.02
CA CYS A 77 9.02 13.92 10.90
C CYS A 77 7.97 14.29 9.87
N ASP A 78 7.58 15.57 9.86
CA ASP A 78 6.68 16.13 8.86
C ASP A 78 7.43 16.42 7.55
N ALA A 79 7.83 15.35 6.87
CA ALA A 79 8.49 15.39 5.58
C ALA A 79 7.65 14.63 4.52
N PRO A 80 7.58 15.12 3.28
CA PRO A 80 6.83 14.45 2.22
C PRO A 80 7.54 13.15 1.79
N LEU A 81 6.71 12.12 1.53
CA LEU A 81 7.11 10.91 0.79
C LEU A 81 6.62 10.99 -0.66
N LEU A 82 5.29 10.98 -0.85
CA LEU A 82 4.68 11.08 -2.18
C LEU A 82 4.36 12.53 -2.59
N GLY A 83 4.35 13.45 -1.62
CA GLY A 83 3.89 14.83 -1.81
C GLY A 83 2.36 14.93 -1.92
N SER A 84 1.82 16.10 -1.60
CA SER A 84 0.35 16.30 -1.45
C SER A 84 -0.45 15.97 -2.71
N ARG A 85 0.08 16.30 -3.90
CA ARG A 85 -0.59 16.05 -5.19
C ARG A 85 -0.77 14.55 -5.46
N GLN A 86 0.24 13.74 -5.14
CA GLN A 86 0.20 12.30 -5.37
C GLN A 86 -0.55 11.58 -4.25
N GLU A 87 -0.47 12.07 -2.99
CA GLU A 87 -1.32 11.60 -1.89
C GLU A 87 -2.81 11.81 -2.23
N GLN A 88 -3.19 13.00 -2.73
CA GLN A 88 -4.56 13.27 -3.17
C GLN A 88 -5.01 12.34 -4.31
N PHE A 89 -4.16 12.13 -5.32
CA PHE A 89 -4.45 11.17 -6.38
C PHE A 89 -4.69 9.76 -5.83
N LEU A 90 -3.83 9.31 -4.91
CA LEU A 90 -3.93 7.97 -4.33
C LEU A 90 -5.21 7.81 -3.48
N ASP A 91 -5.60 8.86 -2.74
CA ASP A 91 -6.84 8.91 -1.98
C ASP A 91 -8.07 8.79 -2.91
N ASP A 92 -8.14 9.61 -3.95
CA ASP A 92 -9.26 9.59 -4.91
C ASP A 92 -9.33 8.25 -5.65
N TRP A 93 -8.17 7.77 -6.14
CA TRP A 93 -8.04 6.49 -6.82
C TRP A 93 -8.46 5.31 -5.94
N SER A 94 -8.20 5.36 -4.63
CA SER A 94 -8.48 4.25 -3.73
C SER A 94 -9.98 3.88 -3.68
N THR A 95 -10.84 4.90 -3.79
CA THR A 95 -12.31 4.73 -3.80
C THR A 95 -12.92 4.60 -5.18
N ASP A 96 -12.24 5.09 -6.21
CA ASP A 96 -12.79 5.14 -7.57
C ASP A 96 -12.71 3.75 -8.22
N TRP A 97 -13.70 2.91 -7.95
CA TRP A 97 -13.92 1.63 -8.61
C TRP A 97 -14.96 1.78 -9.72
N GLN A 98 -14.65 1.28 -10.90
CA GLN A 98 -15.63 1.14 -11.98
C GLN A 98 -16.34 -0.22 -11.93
N GLU A 99 -17.38 -0.38 -12.75
CA GLU A 99 -18.15 -1.62 -12.84
C GLU A 99 -17.25 -2.78 -13.27
N GLU A 100 -16.43 -2.56 -14.30
CA GLU A 100 -15.50 -3.52 -14.88
C GLU A 100 -14.23 -3.79 -14.06
N ASP A 101 -13.93 -2.93 -13.08
CA ASP A 101 -12.76 -3.09 -12.24
C ASP A 101 -12.99 -4.26 -11.26
N TRP A 102 -12.11 -5.24 -11.26
CA TRP A 102 -12.16 -6.39 -10.34
C TRP A 102 -10.93 -6.44 -9.41
N MET A 103 -9.83 -5.78 -9.77
CA MET A 103 -8.64 -5.73 -8.92
C MET A 103 -7.82 -4.46 -9.12
N LYS A 104 -7.22 -3.99 -8.02
CA LYS A 104 -6.34 -2.82 -8.00
C LYS A 104 -4.91 -3.18 -7.67
N PHE A 105 -3.97 -2.47 -8.30
CA PHE A 105 -2.55 -2.54 -8.01
C PHE A 105 -1.98 -1.14 -7.80
N VAL A 106 -0.93 -1.06 -6.97
CA VAL A 106 -0.08 0.12 -6.88
C VAL A 106 1.29 -0.27 -7.36
N PHE A 107 1.85 0.48 -8.31
CA PHE A 107 3.22 0.31 -8.79
C PHE A 107 4.07 1.48 -8.30
N SER A 108 5.17 1.19 -7.62
CA SER A 108 6.17 2.20 -7.22
C SER A 108 7.58 1.65 -7.37
N GLN A 109 8.59 2.47 -7.07
CA GLN A 109 9.98 2.08 -7.21
C GLN A 109 10.41 1.23 -6.00
N SER A 110 10.05 1.64 -4.78
CA SER A 110 10.49 0.99 -3.53
C SER A 110 9.33 0.52 -2.64
N PRO A 111 9.52 -0.58 -1.90
CA PRO A 111 8.57 -1.00 -0.88
C PRO A 111 8.50 0.03 0.27
N PHE A 112 7.32 0.14 0.88
CA PHE A 112 7.02 1.01 2.02
C PHE A 112 7.44 0.35 3.35
N VAL A 113 8.62 -0.27 3.32
CA VAL A 113 9.28 -0.96 4.44
C VAL A 113 10.76 -1.13 4.09
N SER A 114 11.65 -1.07 5.07
CA SER A 114 13.08 -1.37 4.89
C SER A 114 13.36 -2.85 5.17
N LEU A 115 12.94 -3.74 4.26
CA LEU A 115 13.11 -5.19 4.45
C LEU A 115 14.52 -5.63 4.06
N GLN A 116 15.47 -5.44 4.97
CA GLN A 116 16.82 -5.99 4.87
C GLN A 116 17.43 -6.10 6.26
N THR A 117 18.24 -7.12 6.45
CA THR A 117 19.17 -7.21 7.56
C THR A 117 20.59 -7.13 7.03
N LEU A 118 21.45 -6.43 7.76
CA LEU A 118 22.87 -6.30 7.44
C LEU A 118 23.70 -6.54 8.70
N PRO A 119 24.98 -6.94 8.56
CA PRO A 119 25.88 -7.02 9.69
C PRO A 119 25.92 -5.69 10.45
N GLU A 120 25.89 -5.76 11.77
CA GLU A 120 25.96 -4.59 12.64
C GLU A 120 27.13 -3.64 12.26
N GLY A 121 26.86 -2.33 12.24
CA GLY A 121 27.83 -1.30 11.82
C GLY A 121 27.98 -1.14 10.30
N THR A 122 27.24 -1.90 9.49
CA THR A 122 27.23 -1.74 8.04
C THR A 122 26.35 -0.59 7.60
N TYR A 123 26.86 0.26 6.70
CA TYR A 123 26.10 1.35 6.08
C TYR A 123 26.27 1.34 4.56
N GLY A 124 25.20 1.65 3.84
CA GLY A 124 25.19 1.76 2.38
C GLY A 124 24.60 0.54 1.66
N GLY A 125 24.00 0.77 0.49
CA GLY A 125 23.36 -0.28 -0.30
C GLY A 125 24.31 -1.25 -1.02
N HIS A 126 25.62 -0.97 -1.09
CA HIS A 126 26.59 -1.83 -1.78
C HIS A 126 27.28 -2.82 -0.86
N GLN A 127 26.80 -4.06 -0.89
CA GLN A 127 27.31 -5.17 -0.09
C GLN A 127 27.83 -6.31 -0.98
N ALA A 128 28.70 -6.01 -1.96
CA ALA A 128 29.19 -7.05 -2.89
C ALA A 128 29.88 -8.24 -2.20
N GLY A 129 30.43 -8.02 -0.99
CA GLY A 129 31.04 -9.04 -0.14
C GLY A 129 30.13 -9.61 0.94
N LEU A 130 28.81 -9.39 0.87
CA LEU A 130 27.87 -9.96 1.82
C LEU A 130 28.00 -11.48 1.82
N THR A 131 28.23 -12.06 3.00
CA THR A 131 28.33 -13.52 3.16
C THR A 131 27.06 -14.19 2.65
N ILE A 132 27.20 -15.23 1.84
CA ILE A 132 26.07 -16.06 1.43
C ILE A 132 26.07 -17.27 2.34
N TYR A 133 25.03 -17.38 3.18
CA TYR A 133 24.89 -18.49 4.11
C TYR A 133 24.27 -19.69 3.39
N PRO A 134 24.72 -20.91 3.70
CA PRO A 134 24.00 -22.12 3.36
C PRO A 134 22.57 -22.09 3.89
N GLU A 135 21.69 -22.85 3.23
CA GLU A 135 20.31 -22.98 3.66
C GLU A 135 20.22 -23.56 5.09
N GLY A 136 19.37 -22.96 5.92
CA GLY A 136 19.20 -23.35 7.33
C GLY A 136 20.21 -22.71 8.30
N GLU A 137 21.25 -22.03 7.81
CA GLU A 137 22.14 -21.24 8.65
C GLU A 137 21.55 -19.87 8.99
N SER A 138 22.12 -19.22 10.01
CA SER A 138 21.69 -17.90 10.48
C SER A 138 22.79 -16.86 10.32
N ALA A 139 22.42 -15.59 10.24
CA ALA A 139 23.34 -14.46 10.28
C ALA A 139 23.35 -13.85 11.69
N PRO A 140 24.22 -14.32 12.62
CA PRO A 140 24.12 -13.94 14.04
C PRO A 140 24.43 -12.47 14.31
N ASN A 141 25.18 -11.81 13.42
CA ASN A 141 25.56 -10.40 13.56
C ASN A 141 24.62 -9.46 12.82
N ASP A 142 23.61 -9.98 12.13
CA ASP A 142 22.70 -9.16 11.35
C ASP A 142 21.69 -8.43 12.23
N MET A 143 21.33 -7.22 11.79
CA MET A 143 20.30 -6.37 12.38
C MET A 143 19.43 -5.76 11.27
N PRO A 144 18.13 -5.51 11.51
CA PRO A 144 17.29 -4.77 10.57
C PRO A 144 17.90 -3.42 10.22
N ALA A 145 18.01 -3.13 8.93
CA ALA A 145 18.65 -1.91 8.45
C ALA A 145 17.61 -0.80 8.26
N ALA A 146 17.94 0.43 8.66
CA ALA A 146 17.12 1.62 8.48
C ALA A 146 17.63 2.44 7.28
N ASP A 147 17.24 2.02 6.08
CA ASP A 147 17.65 2.65 4.83
C ASP A 147 16.54 3.58 4.32
N ALA A 148 16.73 4.89 4.48
CA ALA A 148 15.73 5.89 4.10
C ALA A 148 15.64 6.09 2.58
N ASP A 149 16.47 5.40 1.79
CA ASP A 149 16.21 5.26 0.36
C ASP A 149 14.92 4.44 0.14
N SER A 150 14.66 3.41 0.95
CA SER A 150 13.36 2.72 0.95
C SER A 150 12.22 3.63 1.42
N ASN A 151 10.97 3.27 1.10
CA ASN A 151 9.80 4.03 1.55
C ASN A 151 9.33 3.63 2.96
N GLY A 152 10.20 3.00 3.76
CA GLY A 152 9.96 2.83 5.20
C GLY A 152 10.01 4.15 5.99
N TRP A 153 10.53 5.21 5.38
CA TRP A 153 10.64 6.55 5.98
C TRP A 153 10.16 7.63 4.98
N PRO A 154 9.54 8.74 5.45
CA PRO A 154 9.09 9.00 6.83
C PRO A 154 7.88 8.15 7.21
N GLN A 155 7.82 7.67 8.45
CA GLN A 155 6.81 6.72 8.93
C GLN A 155 5.40 7.30 8.87
N SER A 156 5.22 8.57 9.23
CA SER A 156 3.92 9.25 9.18
C SER A 156 3.39 9.38 7.74
N ALA A 157 4.25 9.78 6.79
CA ALA A 157 3.88 9.89 5.38
C ALA A 157 3.62 8.52 4.73
N ARG A 158 4.47 7.53 5.04
CA ARG A 158 4.27 6.12 4.69
C ARG A 158 2.90 5.63 5.16
N ASN A 159 2.54 5.86 6.42
CA ASN A 159 1.28 5.40 6.98
C ASN A 159 0.05 6.06 6.34
N ARG A 160 0.12 7.35 5.97
CA ARG A 160 -0.97 7.99 5.20
C ARG A 160 -1.21 7.26 3.88
N ALA A 161 -0.17 7.09 3.09
CA ALA A 161 -0.28 6.41 1.80
C ALA A 161 -0.76 4.96 1.95
N LEU A 162 -0.23 4.20 2.94
CA LEU A 162 -0.68 2.83 3.19
C LEU A 162 -2.16 2.72 3.55
N ARG A 163 -2.76 3.73 4.22
CA ARG A 163 -4.21 3.74 4.49
C ARG A 163 -5.01 3.82 3.19
N SER A 164 -4.59 4.65 2.24
CA SER A 164 -5.21 4.77 0.91
C SER A 164 -5.05 3.47 0.10
N ILE A 165 -3.86 2.85 0.12
CA ILE A 165 -3.64 1.57 -0.59
C ILE A 165 -4.47 0.44 0.05
N LYS A 166 -4.52 0.38 1.38
CA LYS A 166 -5.36 -0.58 2.13
C LYS A 166 -6.84 -0.39 1.79
N GLN A 167 -7.32 0.85 1.71
CA GLN A 167 -8.68 1.17 1.33
C GLN A 167 -9.04 0.67 -0.08
N ALA A 168 -8.08 0.76 -1.01
CA ALA A 168 -8.21 0.19 -2.34
C ALA A 168 -8.13 -1.36 -2.36
N ASN A 169 -7.83 -2.01 -1.23
CA ASN A 169 -7.55 -3.44 -1.14
C ASN A 169 -6.59 -3.93 -2.25
N ALA A 170 -5.61 -3.08 -2.56
CA ALA A 170 -4.76 -3.20 -3.74
C ALA A 170 -3.41 -3.82 -3.39
N ILE A 171 -2.84 -4.65 -4.26
CA ILE A 171 -1.48 -5.17 -4.05
C ILE A 171 -0.46 -4.11 -4.48
N HIS A 172 0.52 -3.85 -3.61
CA HIS A 172 1.66 -3.01 -3.95
C HIS A 172 2.74 -3.84 -4.65
N VAL A 173 3.18 -3.43 -5.84
CA VAL A 173 4.26 -4.07 -6.60
C VAL A 173 5.40 -3.07 -6.78
N CYS A 174 6.61 -3.50 -6.49
CA CYS A 174 7.79 -2.62 -6.49
C CYS A 174 9.09 -3.41 -6.73
N GLY A 175 10.21 -2.69 -6.74
CA GLY A 175 11.57 -3.24 -6.85
C GLY A 175 12.52 -2.63 -5.82
N ASP A 176 13.67 -2.13 -6.30
CA ASP A 176 14.69 -1.37 -5.54
C ASP A 176 15.49 -2.15 -4.48
N GLN A 177 14.84 -2.92 -3.62
CA GLN A 177 15.56 -3.60 -2.53
C GLN A 177 16.47 -4.74 -2.99
N HIS A 178 16.35 -5.20 -4.23
CA HIS A 178 17.16 -6.33 -4.73
C HIS A 178 17.07 -7.56 -3.80
N LEU A 179 15.93 -7.69 -3.16
CA LEU A 179 15.55 -8.79 -2.30
C LEU A 179 14.11 -9.09 -2.69
N GLY A 180 13.89 -10.18 -3.42
CA GLY A 180 12.55 -10.62 -3.73
C GLY A 180 11.82 -10.91 -2.43
N SER A 181 10.69 -10.27 -2.20
CA SER A 181 9.95 -10.44 -0.95
C SER A 181 8.46 -10.29 -1.15
N LEU A 182 7.71 -11.16 -0.49
CA LEU A 182 6.28 -11.01 -0.29
C LEU A 182 6.03 -10.75 1.19
N ALA A 183 5.37 -9.64 1.49
CA ALA A 183 5.04 -9.25 2.86
C ALA A 183 3.68 -8.55 2.91
N GLN A 184 3.12 -8.41 4.11
CA GLN A 184 1.99 -7.56 4.39
C GLN A 184 2.44 -6.42 5.29
N TYR A 185 2.10 -5.18 4.91
CA TYR A 185 2.40 -4.02 5.74
C TYR A 185 1.60 -4.05 7.05
N GLY A 186 2.19 -3.52 8.11
CA GLY A 186 1.46 -3.05 9.28
C GLY A 186 1.43 -1.53 9.35
N ILE A 187 0.27 -0.98 9.67
CA ILE A 187 0.01 0.44 9.93
C ILE A 187 -0.08 0.63 11.44
N ASP A 188 -1.09 0.04 12.08
CA ASP A 188 -1.34 0.14 13.51
C ASP A 188 -0.94 -1.17 14.22
N GLN A 189 -1.11 -2.32 13.57
CA GLN A 189 -0.66 -3.64 14.01
C GLN A 189 -0.04 -4.44 12.86
N HIS A 190 0.55 -5.60 13.16
CA HIS A 190 1.01 -6.50 12.10
C HIS A 190 -0.17 -7.03 11.28
N GLY A 191 -0.01 -7.08 9.95
CA GLY A 191 -1.00 -7.68 9.03
C GLY A 191 -2.30 -6.88 8.84
N ASP A 192 -2.36 -5.61 9.25
CA ASP A 192 -3.55 -4.77 9.05
C ASP A 192 -3.48 -3.89 7.79
N GLY A 193 -2.34 -3.82 7.11
CA GLY A 193 -2.14 -3.09 5.87
C GLY A 193 -2.32 -3.98 4.63
N THR A 194 -1.89 -3.47 3.48
CA THR A 194 -1.93 -4.25 2.23
C THR A 194 -0.71 -5.14 2.04
N TYR A 195 -0.79 -6.08 1.10
CA TYR A 195 0.34 -6.87 0.64
C TYR A 195 1.26 -6.07 -0.29
N VAL A 196 2.55 -6.37 -0.18
CA VAL A 196 3.59 -5.92 -1.09
C VAL A 196 4.35 -7.09 -1.67
N PHE A 197 4.52 -7.06 -2.98
CA PHE A 197 5.47 -7.88 -3.71
C PHE A 197 6.62 -7.01 -4.24
N CYS A 198 7.78 -7.11 -3.60
CA CYS A 198 9.03 -6.61 -4.16
C CYS A 198 9.59 -7.71 -5.07
N THR A 199 9.61 -7.48 -6.38
CA THR A 199 10.06 -8.50 -7.33
C THR A 199 11.56 -8.78 -7.15
N PRO A 200 12.03 -10.02 -7.33
CA PRO A 200 13.47 -10.26 -7.41
C PRO A 200 14.12 -9.41 -8.51
N ALA A 201 15.34 -8.94 -8.27
CA ALA A 201 16.07 -8.20 -9.29
C ALA A 201 16.55 -9.16 -10.39
N ILE A 202 16.26 -8.86 -11.66
CA ILE A 202 16.68 -9.68 -12.81
C ILE A 202 18.19 -9.96 -12.78
N ALA A 203 18.98 -8.94 -12.42
CA ALA A 203 20.39 -9.06 -12.11
C ALA A 203 20.64 -8.40 -10.75
N ASN A 204 21.37 -9.09 -9.87
CA ASN A 204 21.62 -8.60 -8.52
C ASN A 204 23.12 -8.42 -8.25
N THR A 205 23.61 -7.19 -8.40
CA THR A 205 24.98 -6.80 -8.07
C THR A 205 25.13 -6.16 -6.69
N TRP A 206 24.01 -5.89 -6.02
CA TRP A 206 23.94 -5.30 -4.67
C TRP A 206 23.07 -6.21 -3.79
N PRO A 207 23.61 -7.35 -3.33
CA PRO A 207 22.82 -8.31 -2.59
C PRO A 207 22.38 -7.73 -1.25
N ARG A 208 21.10 -7.91 -0.95
CA ARG A 208 20.52 -7.74 0.38
C ARG A 208 20.01 -9.10 0.85
N ARG A 209 19.76 -9.25 2.14
CA ARG A 209 19.15 -10.45 2.73
C ARG A 209 18.22 -10.09 3.87
N TRP A 210 17.34 -11.00 4.23
CA TRP A 210 16.49 -10.92 5.41
C TRP A 210 16.75 -12.15 6.28
N MET A 211 17.53 -11.96 7.34
CA MET A 211 17.90 -12.99 8.29
C MET A 211 17.77 -12.43 9.72
N PRO A 212 16.54 -12.22 10.22
CA PRO A 212 16.31 -11.58 11.52
C PRO A 212 16.88 -12.44 12.66
N ARG A 213 17.68 -11.82 13.53
CA ARG A 213 18.43 -12.50 14.58
C ARG A 213 17.49 -13.22 15.57
N GLY A 214 17.63 -14.54 15.67
CA GLY A 214 16.88 -15.36 16.63
C GLY A 214 15.39 -15.47 16.33
N LEU A 215 14.95 -15.07 15.13
CA LEU A 215 13.57 -15.10 14.70
C LEU A 215 13.42 -15.90 13.38
N PRO A 216 12.25 -16.49 13.10
CA PRO A 216 11.96 -17.08 11.81
C PRO A 216 12.03 -16.03 10.69
N ILE A 217 12.36 -16.45 9.46
CA ILE A 217 12.38 -15.56 8.29
C ILE A 217 10.99 -14.97 8.02
N THR A 218 9.95 -15.80 8.14
CA THR A 218 8.54 -15.42 7.95
C THR A 218 7.86 -15.08 9.28
N GLY A 219 6.68 -14.47 9.21
CA GLY A 219 5.91 -14.04 10.39
C GLY A 219 6.03 -12.55 10.67
N ASN A 220 5.68 -12.15 11.89
CA ASN A 220 5.60 -10.74 12.30
C ASN A 220 6.97 -10.21 12.72
N HIS A 221 7.36 -9.07 12.14
CA HIS A 221 8.66 -8.43 12.31
C HIS A 221 8.54 -6.91 12.36
N GLU A 222 9.62 -6.25 12.75
CA GLU A 222 9.81 -4.83 12.57
C GLU A 222 11.03 -4.56 11.68
N ASP A 223 10.93 -3.58 10.80
CA ASP A 223 12.08 -3.09 10.04
C ASP A 223 12.98 -2.17 10.89
N GLY A 224 14.06 -1.66 10.29
CA GLY A 224 14.99 -0.75 10.96
C GLY A 224 14.38 0.58 11.43
N PHE A 225 13.20 0.95 10.91
CA PHE A 225 12.45 2.14 11.31
C PHE A 225 11.37 1.86 12.36
N GLY A 226 11.21 0.60 12.79
CA GLY A 226 10.15 0.18 13.69
C GLY A 226 8.81 -0.02 12.99
N ASN A 227 8.77 -0.01 11.66
CA ASN A 227 7.54 -0.31 10.94
C ASN A 227 7.20 -1.79 11.08
N LYS A 228 5.93 -2.06 11.38
CA LYS A 228 5.40 -3.42 11.47
C LYS A 228 5.29 -4.04 10.07
N VAL A 229 5.69 -5.30 9.94
CA VAL A 229 5.61 -6.05 8.69
C VAL A 229 5.41 -7.54 8.97
N THR A 230 4.53 -8.19 8.21
CA THR A 230 4.32 -9.64 8.25
C THR A 230 4.93 -10.25 7.00
N VAL A 231 6.05 -10.93 7.13
CA VAL A 231 6.81 -11.51 6.02
C VAL A 231 6.24 -12.88 5.65
N LEU A 232 5.91 -13.08 4.37
CA LEU A 232 5.35 -14.34 3.86
C LEU A 232 6.41 -15.17 3.14
N ALA A 233 7.28 -14.53 2.34
CA ALA A 233 8.36 -15.20 1.62
C ALA A 233 9.50 -14.21 1.29
N VAL A 234 10.75 -14.69 1.27
CA VAL A 234 11.94 -13.90 0.91
C VAL A 234 12.94 -14.72 0.10
N SER A 235 13.42 -14.19 -1.02
CA SER A 235 14.41 -14.81 -1.90
C SER A 235 15.81 -14.46 -1.41
N ASN A 236 16.23 -15.05 -0.30
CA ASN A 236 17.57 -14.81 0.24
C ASN A 236 18.66 -15.31 -0.72
N PRO A 237 19.83 -14.63 -0.76
CA PRO A 237 21.03 -15.17 -1.40
C PRO A 237 21.32 -16.59 -0.92
N HIS A 238 21.66 -17.48 -1.85
CA HIS A 238 21.94 -18.89 -1.55
C HIS A 238 22.99 -19.43 -2.55
N ILE A 239 23.66 -20.53 -2.19
CA ILE A 239 24.62 -21.18 -3.08
C ILE A 239 23.83 -21.97 -4.14
N SER A 240 23.74 -21.42 -5.35
CA SER A 240 22.89 -21.98 -6.41
C SER A 240 23.51 -23.17 -7.14
N GLY A 241 24.85 -23.32 -7.07
CA GLY A 241 25.60 -24.29 -7.88
C GLY A 241 25.80 -23.86 -9.35
N HIS A 242 25.32 -22.68 -9.75
CA HIS A 242 25.47 -22.15 -11.11
C HIS A 242 26.70 -21.24 -11.23
N ALA A 243 27.44 -21.39 -12.34
CA ALA A 243 28.62 -20.57 -12.63
C ALA A 243 28.30 -19.43 -13.63
N PRO A 244 28.86 -18.21 -13.43
CA PRO A 244 29.66 -17.79 -12.28
C PRO A 244 28.76 -17.47 -11.06
N SER A 245 29.22 -17.82 -9.86
CA SER A 245 28.48 -17.60 -8.60
C SER A 245 28.04 -16.15 -8.39
N ALA A 246 28.88 -15.19 -8.77
CA ALA A 246 28.58 -13.76 -8.67
C ALA A 246 27.32 -13.32 -9.43
N LEU A 247 26.86 -14.11 -10.41
CA LEU A 247 25.63 -13.85 -11.19
C LEU A 247 24.41 -14.66 -10.72
N HIS A 248 24.58 -15.64 -9.82
CA HIS A 248 23.53 -16.60 -9.50
C HIS A 248 23.24 -16.70 -7.99
N ASP A 249 24.26 -16.53 -7.15
CA ASP A 249 24.11 -16.79 -5.71
C ASP A 249 23.49 -15.59 -4.95
N ARG A 250 23.42 -14.43 -5.59
CA ARG A 250 22.86 -13.18 -5.03
C ARG A 250 21.32 -13.10 -5.16
N ALA A 251 20.65 -14.23 -5.29
CA ALA A 251 19.21 -14.33 -5.55
C ALA A 251 18.66 -13.40 -6.68
N PRO A 252 19.27 -13.37 -7.88
CA PRO A 252 18.67 -12.69 -9.02
C PRO A 252 17.55 -13.54 -9.62
N GLY A 253 16.45 -12.90 -10.02
CA GLY A 253 15.26 -13.61 -10.46
C GLY A 253 14.22 -12.74 -11.14
N TRP A 254 13.03 -13.31 -11.29
CA TRP A 254 11.88 -12.63 -11.84
C TRP A 254 10.61 -13.08 -11.09
N GLY A 255 9.59 -12.24 -11.13
CA GLY A 255 8.31 -12.49 -10.48
C GLY A 255 7.15 -12.52 -11.46
N LEU A 256 6.06 -13.21 -11.08
CA LEU A 256 4.81 -13.23 -11.84
C LEU A 256 3.63 -13.21 -10.88
N LEU A 257 2.67 -12.33 -11.16
CA LEU A 257 1.38 -12.29 -10.50
C LEU A 257 0.33 -12.91 -11.42
N GLN A 258 -0.22 -14.05 -11.03
CA GLN A 258 -1.33 -14.68 -11.74
C GLN A 258 -2.62 -14.35 -10.99
N CYS A 259 -3.46 -13.55 -11.62
CA CYS A 259 -4.66 -13.00 -10.99
C CYS A 259 -5.88 -13.70 -11.57
N ASP A 260 -6.76 -14.19 -10.70
CA ASP A 260 -8.00 -14.85 -11.07
C ASP A 260 -9.20 -13.93 -10.76
N PRO A 261 -9.94 -13.45 -11.79
CA PRO A 261 -11.09 -12.57 -11.59
C PRO A 261 -12.31 -13.28 -10.99
N GLU A 262 -12.40 -14.62 -11.06
CA GLU A 262 -13.55 -15.35 -10.51
C GLU A 262 -13.41 -15.53 -9.00
N SER A 263 -12.22 -15.92 -8.54
CA SER A 263 -11.94 -16.14 -7.12
C SER A 263 -11.40 -14.92 -6.38
N ASN A 264 -11.07 -13.84 -7.09
CA ASN A 264 -10.36 -12.67 -6.54
C ASN A 264 -9.09 -13.09 -5.76
N SER A 265 -8.39 -14.07 -6.31
CA SER A 265 -7.13 -14.57 -5.76
C SER A 265 -5.96 -14.20 -6.66
N VAL A 266 -4.78 -14.10 -6.05
CA VAL A 266 -3.53 -13.82 -6.75
C VAL A 266 -2.49 -14.82 -6.32
N ILE A 267 -1.97 -15.60 -7.26
CA ILE A 267 -0.79 -16.42 -7.05
C ILE A 267 0.43 -15.55 -7.33
N VAL A 268 1.19 -15.30 -6.28
CA VAL A 268 2.46 -14.60 -6.33
C VAL A 268 3.55 -15.63 -6.53
N ASN A 269 4.34 -15.45 -7.59
CA ASN A 269 5.42 -16.35 -7.95
C ASN A 269 6.76 -15.61 -8.00
N ALA A 270 7.84 -16.30 -7.63
CA ALA A 270 9.20 -15.78 -7.72
C ALA A 270 10.19 -16.90 -8.06
N TRP A 271 10.80 -16.80 -9.23
CA TRP A 271 11.80 -17.76 -9.71
C TRP A 271 13.20 -17.16 -9.77
N PRO A 272 14.25 -17.99 -9.66
CA PRO A 272 15.60 -17.57 -9.99
C PRO A 272 15.76 -17.26 -11.47
N ARG A 273 16.75 -16.44 -11.82
CA ARG A 273 16.92 -15.88 -13.18
C ARG A 273 17.09 -16.92 -14.29
N TRP A 274 17.51 -18.13 -13.94
CA TRP A 274 17.76 -19.22 -14.90
C TRP A 274 16.53 -20.10 -15.14
N ALA A 275 15.47 -19.95 -14.33
CA ALA A 275 14.22 -20.65 -14.56
C ALA A 275 13.55 -20.11 -15.83
N ALA A 276 13.02 -21.03 -16.64
CA ALA A 276 12.23 -20.68 -17.82
C ALA A 276 10.87 -20.09 -17.40
N PRO A 277 10.21 -19.28 -18.25
CA PRO A 277 8.89 -18.73 -17.94
C PRO A 277 7.79 -19.76 -17.65
N ASN A 278 7.98 -21.01 -18.10
CA ASN A 278 7.09 -22.14 -17.86
C ASN A 278 7.67 -23.17 -16.87
N ALA A 279 8.67 -22.77 -16.08
CA ALA A 279 9.26 -23.62 -15.06
C ALA A 279 8.21 -24.06 -14.02
N PRO A 280 8.30 -25.30 -13.53
CA PRO A 280 7.40 -25.79 -12.49
C PRO A 280 7.60 -25.07 -11.15
N ASP A 281 6.63 -25.22 -10.25
CA ASP A 281 6.63 -24.55 -8.94
C ASP A 281 7.82 -24.94 -8.05
N ASN A 282 8.33 -26.16 -8.18
CA ASN A 282 9.49 -26.63 -7.42
C ASN A 282 10.82 -25.97 -7.83
N ASP A 283 10.83 -25.22 -8.93
CA ASP A 283 11.99 -24.43 -9.38
C ASP A 283 11.95 -22.99 -8.84
N GLN A 284 10.90 -22.60 -8.10
CA GLN A 284 10.79 -21.28 -7.46
C GLN A 284 11.75 -21.13 -6.27
N TYR A 285 11.93 -19.88 -5.81
CA TYR A 285 12.57 -19.66 -4.52
C TYR A 285 11.75 -20.30 -3.39
N ASN A 286 12.44 -20.73 -2.34
CA ASN A 286 11.79 -21.30 -1.15
C ASN A 286 10.73 -20.36 -0.58
N GLY A 287 9.54 -20.90 -0.32
CA GLY A 287 8.38 -20.15 0.17
C GLY A 287 7.43 -19.65 -0.92
N TRP A 288 7.75 -19.87 -2.19
CA TRP A 288 6.85 -19.62 -3.33
C TRP A 288 6.40 -20.92 -4.01
N PRO A 289 5.26 -20.92 -4.73
CA PRO A 289 4.31 -19.81 -4.88
C PRO A 289 3.49 -19.53 -3.61
N VAL A 290 2.95 -18.31 -3.50
CA VAL A 290 2.04 -17.92 -2.42
C VAL A 290 0.72 -17.43 -2.99
N THR A 291 -0.40 -18.02 -2.55
CA THR A 291 -1.74 -17.58 -2.93
C THR A 291 -2.27 -16.56 -1.94
N LEU A 292 -2.57 -15.35 -2.42
CA LEU A 292 -3.30 -14.32 -1.70
C LEU A 292 -4.78 -14.43 -2.03
N THR A 293 -5.64 -14.29 -1.02
CA THR A 293 -7.10 -14.31 -1.15
C THR A 293 -7.70 -13.04 -0.55
N GLN A 294 -8.97 -12.75 -0.86
CA GLN A 294 -9.67 -11.55 -0.36
C GLN A 294 -9.00 -10.22 -0.80
N ILE A 295 -8.44 -10.22 -2.01
CA ILE A 295 -7.76 -9.08 -2.63
C ILE A 295 -8.62 -8.51 -3.76
N GLY A 296 -8.40 -7.25 -4.15
CA GLY A 296 -9.14 -6.62 -5.21
C GLY A 296 -10.50 -6.14 -4.73
N LYS A 297 -11.52 -6.18 -5.59
CA LYS A 297 -12.85 -5.69 -5.25
C LYS A 297 -13.48 -6.63 -4.23
N ASN A 298 -13.18 -6.39 -2.94
CA ASN A 298 -13.82 -7.04 -1.81
C ASN A 298 -15.28 -6.60 -1.77
N MET A 299 -16.11 -7.28 -2.55
CA MET A 299 -17.57 -7.21 -2.44
C MET A 299 -18.07 -8.41 -1.64
N PRO A 300 -18.00 -8.42 -0.30
CA PRO A 300 -19.16 -8.86 0.45
C PRO A 300 -20.12 -7.65 0.48
N ALA A 301 -21.01 -7.58 -0.52
CA ALA A 301 -22.30 -6.93 -0.38
C ALA A 301 -22.29 -5.53 0.31
N VAL A 302 -21.40 -4.63 -0.11
CA VAL A 302 -21.54 -3.19 0.18
C VAL A 302 -21.72 -2.48 -1.15
N LEU A 303 -22.90 -1.91 -1.36
CA LEU A 303 -23.31 -1.29 -2.62
C LEU A 303 -23.09 0.23 -2.54
N GLY A 304 -22.11 0.72 -3.29
CA GLY A 304 -22.02 2.16 -3.56
C GLY A 304 -23.25 2.60 -4.37
N ILE A 305 -23.88 3.68 -3.95
CA ILE A 305 -24.97 4.32 -4.69
C ILE A 305 -24.61 5.75 -5.03
N SER A 306 -25.04 6.19 -6.21
CA SER A 306 -24.85 7.55 -6.71
C SER A 306 -25.72 8.56 -5.95
N PRO A 307 -25.41 9.87 -6.04
CA PRO A 307 -26.27 10.91 -5.49
C PRO A 307 -27.70 10.87 -6.03
N ASP A 308 -27.91 10.50 -7.31
CA ASP A 308 -29.25 10.40 -7.91
C ASP A 308 -30.05 9.23 -7.33
N GLU A 309 -29.43 8.07 -7.17
CA GLU A 309 -30.05 6.90 -6.53
C GLU A 309 -30.38 7.18 -5.06
N LEU A 310 -29.46 7.79 -4.31
CA LEU A 310 -29.73 8.17 -2.92
C LEU A 310 -30.91 9.15 -2.85
N GLN A 311 -31.00 10.12 -3.76
CA GLN A 311 -32.12 11.06 -3.78
C GLN A 311 -33.47 10.37 -4.01
N GLN A 312 -33.52 9.36 -4.88
CA GLN A 312 -34.73 8.56 -5.11
C GLN A 312 -35.09 7.77 -3.84
N LEU A 313 -34.12 7.09 -3.21
CA LEU A 313 -34.35 6.33 -1.98
C LEU A 313 -34.84 7.20 -0.82
N LEU A 314 -34.32 8.43 -0.69
CA LEU A 314 -34.77 9.40 0.31
C LEU A 314 -36.22 9.87 0.08
N GLN A 315 -36.72 9.88 -1.17
CA GLN A 315 -38.09 10.24 -1.49
C GLN A 315 -39.09 9.12 -1.17
N ASP A 316 -38.65 7.87 -1.32
CA ASP A 316 -39.48 6.68 -1.08
C ASP A 316 -39.60 6.32 0.41
N ASP A 317 -38.89 7.03 1.31
CA ASP A 317 -38.81 6.80 2.76
C ASP A 317 -38.45 5.35 3.16
N SER A 318 -37.81 4.62 2.24
CA SER A 318 -37.48 3.20 2.38
C SER A 318 -36.16 2.95 3.10
N ILE A 319 -35.39 4.01 3.34
CA ILE A 319 -34.05 3.96 3.92
C ILE A 319 -33.92 4.82 5.17
N VAL A 320 -32.86 4.56 5.94
CA VAL A 320 -32.28 5.51 6.90
C VAL A 320 -30.89 5.90 6.42
N LEU A 321 -30.64 7.20 6.31
CA LEU A 321 -29.34 7.74 5.95
C LEU A 321 -28.54 8.07 7.23
N ILE A 322 -27.44 7.37 7.45
CA ILE A 322 -26.54 7.57 8.59
C ILE A 322 -25.29 8.33 8.13
N ASP A 323 -25.08 9.52 8.70
CA ASP A 323 -23.87 10.31 8.51
C ASP A 323 -22.85 9.97 9.58
N VAL A 324 -21.73 9.37 9.17
CA VAL A 324 -20.67 8.90 10.07
C VAL A 324 -19.53 9.91 10.27
N ARG A 325 -19.75 11.17 9.88
CA ARG A 325 -18.82 12.26 10.20
C ARG A 325 -18.91 12.66 11.67
N GLU A 326 -17.91 13.38 12.17
CA GLU A 326 -17.97 13.95 13.51
C GLU A 326 -19.06 15.02 13.60
N GLU A 327 -19.58 15.26 14.81
CA GLU A 327 -20.73 16.15 15.06
C GLU A 327 -20.53 17.55 14.48
N ASN A 328 -19.32 18.11 14.62
CA ASN A 328 -18.97 19.42 14.07
C ASN A 328 -19.05 19.48 12.53
N GLU A 329 -18.65 18.42 11.82
CA GLU A 329 -18.76 18.34 10.36
C GLU A 329 -20.23 18.23 9.91
N PHE A 330 -21.06 17.56 10.70
CA PHE A 330 -22.49 17.36 10.43
C PHE A 330 -23.32 18.63 10.70
N GLU A 331 -22.96 19.38 11.73
CA GLU A 331 -23.58 20.68 12.05
C GLU A 331 -23.28 21.74 10.98
N GLU A 332 -22.06 21.75 10.43
CA GLU A 332 -21.65 22.68 9.39
C GLU A 332 -22.48 22.51 8.11
N VAL A 333 -22.63 21.26 7.64
CA VAL A 333 -23.44 20.93 6.48
C VAL A 333 -23.86 19.47 6.52
N ARG A 334 -25.12 19.18 6.17
CA ARG A 334 -25.66 17.80 6.11
C ARG A 334 -26.69 17.60 5.00
N ILE A 335 -26.85 16.35 4.58
CA ILE A 335 -27.96 15.94 3.71
C ILE A 335 -29.25 15.95 4.54
N LYS A 336 -30.32 16.53 4.00
CA LYS A 336 -31.61 16.59 4.69
C LYS A 336 -32.12 15.18 5.01
N GLY A 337 -32.50 14.94 6.26
CA GLY A 337 -32.98 13.64 6.73
C GLY A 337 -31.88 12.67 7.19
N ALA A 338 -30.60 13.03 7.03
CA ALA A 338 -29.51 12.24 7.60
C ALA A 338 -29.51 12.30 9.14
N LEU A 339 -29.17 11.20 9.80
CA LEU A 339 -28.94 11.10 11.24
C LEU A 339 -27.45 10.94 11.50
N ASN A 340 -26.91 11.65 12.48
CA ASN A 340 -25.48 11.58 12.78
C ASN A 340 -25.18 10.48 13.78
N VAL A 341 -24.30 9.54 13.38
CA VAL A 341 -23.70 8.54 14.27
C VAL A 341 -22.20 8.53 13.95
N PRO A 342 -21.39 9.35 14.65
CA PRO A 342 -19.97 9.50 14.33
C PRO A 342 -19.22 8.17 14.31
N LEU A 343 -18.27 8.03 13.39
CA LEU A 343 -17.45 6.82 13.31
C LEU A 343 -16.65 6.58 14.60
N SER A 344 -16.27 7.65 15.31
CA SER A 344 -15.57 7.61 16.60
C SER A 344 -16.37 6.94 17.73
N SER A 345 -17.70 6.92 17.63
CA SER A 345 -18.63 6.30 18.58
C SER A 345 -19.54 5.27 17.91
N PHE A 346 -19.10 4.67 16.81
CA PHE A 346 -19.90 3.77 15.98
C PHE A 346 -20.42 2.57 16.78
N SER A 347 -21.73 2.31 16.71
CA SER A 347 -22.36 1.13 17.32
C SER A 347 -23.38 0.50 16.37
N ASN A 348 -23.16 -0.78 16.06
CA ASN A 348 -24.09 -1.58 15.28
C ASN A 348 -25.45 -1.71 15.97
N GLU A 349 -25.49 -1.79 17.30
CA GLU A 349 -26.72 -1.85 18.08
C GLU A 349 -27.53 -0.55 17.97
N GLU A 350 -26.87 0.61 18.13
CA GLU A 350 -27.51 1.92 18.00
C GLU A 350 -28.10 2.11 16.59
N ILE A 351 -27.31 1.83 15.55
CA ILE A 351 -27.74 1.96 14.16
C ILE A 351 -28.91 1.02 13.86
N SER A 352 -28.87 -0.21 14.37
CA SER A 352 -29.98 -1.18 14.20
C SER A 352 -31.27 -0.70 14.88
N GLN A 353 -31.17 -0.05 16.05
CA GLN A 353 -32.32 0.53 16.74
C GLN A 353 -32.91 1.72 15.99
N ILE A 354 -32.05 2.59 15.44
CA ILE A 354 -32.46 3.73 14.62
C ILE A 354 -33.14 3.26 13.33
N ALA A 355 -32.55 2.26 12.66
CA ALA A 355 -33.01 1.77 11.37
C ALA A 355 -34.33 0.98 11.45
N GLY A 356 -34.53 0.21 12.52
CA GLY A 356 -35.64 -0.75 12.59
C GLY A 356 -35.61 -1.73 11.41
N ASP A 357 -36.68 -1.73 10.61
CA ASP A 357 -36.79 -2.57 9.40
C ASP A 357 -36.32 -1.88 8.11
N LYS A 358 -35.97 -0.59 8.16
CA LYS A 358 -35.52 0.17 6.98
C LYS A 358 -34.10 -0.24 6.59
N GLU A 359 -33.80 -0.11 5.30
CA GLU A 359 -32.44 -0.32 4.79
C GLU A 359 -31.53 0.83 5.24
N VAL A 360 -30.28 0.53 5.61
CA VAL A 360 -29.32 1.55 6.05
C VAL A 360 -28.43 1.97 4.89
N VAL A 361 -28.34 3.27 4.67
CA VAL A 361 -27.35 3.87 3.77
C VAL A 361 -26.39 4.71 4.59
N PHE A 362 -25.09 4.47 4.42
CA PHE A 362 -24.06 5.26 5.10
C PHE A 362 -23.56 6.42 4.23
N GLN A 363 -23.19 7.52 4.85
CA GLN A 363 -22.71 8.71 4.18
C GLN A 363 -21.60 9.36 5.02
N CYS A 364 -20.62 9.97 4.37
CA CYS A 364 -19.58 10.74 5.07
C CYS A 364 -19.07 11.88 4.19
N ARG A 365 -17.86 12.40 4.44
CA ARG A 365 -17.31 13.50 3.64
C ARG A 365 -17.08 13.09 2.18
N SER A 366 -16.33 12.03 1.95
CA SER A 366 -15.85 11.61 0.62
C SER A 366 -16.24 10.18 0.22
N GLY A 367 -17.00 9.48 1.04
CA GLY A 367 -17.40 8.08 0.82
C GLY A 367 -16.57 7.03 1.59
N TYR A 368 -15.39 7.40 2.11
CA TYR A 368 -14.49 6.47 2.80
C TYR A 368 -15.05 5.89 4.10
N ARG A 369 -15.30 6.77 5.09
CA ARG A 369 -15.78 6.38 6.43
C ARG A 369 -17.10 5.63 6.33
N SER A 370 -17.95 6.02 5.39
CA SER A 370 -19.24 5.37 5.13
C SER A 370 -19.11 3.98 4.52
N ALA A 371 -18.14 3.74 3.63
CA ALA A 371 -17.88 2.39 3.12
C ALA A 371 -17.37 1.45 4.23
N LEU A 372 -16.51 1.96 5.13
CA LEU A 372 -16.07 1.22 6.32
C LEU A 372 -17.23 0.90 7.25
N ALA A 373 -18.06 1.90 7.56
CA ALA A 373 -19.26 1.74 8.38
C ALA A 373 -20.24 0.71 7.78
N ALA A 374 -20.48 0.77 6.46
CA ALA A 374 -21.33 -0.19 5.76
C ALA A 374 -20.78 -1.62 5.84
N LYS A 375 -19.46 -1.78 5.75
CA LYS A 375 -18.78 -3.07 5.90
C LYS A 375 -18.83 -3.58 7.35
N GLU A 376 -18.65 -2.69 8.33
CA GLU A 376 -18.71 -3.05 9.76
C GLU A 376 -20.12 -3.42 10.20
N TYR A 377 -21.14 -2.77 9.63
CA TYR A 377 -22.54 -3.08 9.83
C TYR A 377 -22.99 -4.35 9.09
N TYR A 378 -22.25 -4.81 8.08
CA TYR A 378 -22.52 -6.04 7.33
C TYR A 378 -22.30 -7.29 8.20
N ASN A 379 -23.33 -7.68 8.95
CA ASN A 379 -23.33 -8.86 9.82
C ASN A 379 -23.91 -10.11 9.12
N GLY A 380 -23.56 -10.34 7.84
CA GLY A 380 -24.11 -11.42 7.02
C GLY A 380 -25.59 -11.26 6.62
N LYS A 381 -26.11 -10.03 6.70
CA LYS A 381 -27.45 -9.63 6.19
C LYS A 381 -27.37 -9.21 4.70
N ALA A 382 -28.48 -8.71 4.14
CA ALA A 382 -28.51 -8.12 2.80
C ALA A 382 -27.40 -7.05 2.61
N PRO A 383 -26.98 -6.78 1.36
CA PRO A 383 -25.96 -5.78 1.09
C PRO A 383 -26.25 -4.42 1.73
N GLN A 384 -25.24 -3.79 2.32
CA GLN A 384 -25.38 -2.45 2.93
C GLN A 384 -24.96 -1.38 1.93
N LYS A 385 -25.68 -0.25 1.87
CA LYS A 385 -25.39 0.79 0.89
C LYS A 385 -24.57 1.92 1.48
N HIS A 386 -23.80 2.61 0.65
CA HIS A 386 -23.24 3.91 1.04
C HIS A 386 -23.24 4.90 -0.12
N LEU A 387 -23.24 6.19 0.20
CA LEU A 387 -23.12 7.24 -0.81
C LEU A 387 -21.68 7.28 -1.36
N GLU A 388 -21.54 7.02 -2.65
CA GLU A 388 -20.26 7.16 -3.35
C GLU A 388 -19.87 8.63 -3.43
N GLY A 389 -18.59 8.93 -3.15
CA GLY A 389 -18.06 10.29 -3.11
C GLY A 389 -18.59 11.18 -1.97
N GLY A 390 -19.45 10.65 -1.10
CA GLY A 390 -19.99 11.32 0.08
C GLY A 390 -20.70 12.65 -0.21
N ILE A 391 -20.77 13.53 0.79
CA ILE A 391 -21.42 14.83 0.67
C ILE A 391 -20.73 15.76 -0.34
N LEU A 392 -19.45 15.53 -0.63
CA LEU A 392 -18.75 16.25 -1.69
C LEU A 392 -19.35 15.94 -3.07
N ALA A 393 -19.64 14.67 -3.37
CA ALA A 393 -20.33 14.30 -4.59
C ALA A 393 -21.78 14.78 -4.62
N TRP A 394 -22.48 14.69 -3.48
CA TRP A 394 -23.84 15.23 -3.33
C TRP A 394 -23.93 16.72 -3.68
N GLY A 395 -23.02 17.52 -3.13
CA GLY A 395 -22.95 18.96 -3.40
C GLY A 395 -22.62 19.29 -4.85
N LYS A 396 -21.73 18.52 -5.49
CA LYS A 396 -21.40 18.68 -6.92
C LYS A 396 -22.62 18.43 -7.83
N SER A 397 -23.53 17.55 -7.43
CA SER A 397 -24.77 17.30 -8.15
C SER A 397 -25.88 18.33 -7.91
N SER A 398 -25.58 19.47 -7.27
CA SER A 398 -26.53 20.56 -6.98
C SER A 398 -27.75 20.12 -6.16
N LYS A 399 -27.59 19.11 -5.31
CA LYS A 399 -28.66 18.60 -4.45
C LYS A 399 -28.73 19.36 -3.12
N GLU A 400 -29.93 19.43 -2.55
CA GLU A 400 -30.17 20.21 -1.33
C GLU A 400 -29.35 19.70 -0.14
N THR A 401 -28.78 20.64 0.61
CA THR A 401 -28.15 20.40 1.91
C THR A 401 -28.73 21.38 2.93
N ILE A 402 -28.62 21.03 4.20
CA ILE A 402 -28.90 21.94 5.31
C ILE A 402 -27.55 22.41 5.83
N SER A 403 -27.35 23.73 5.87
CA SER A 403 -26.23 24.39 6.53
C SER A 403 -26.77 25.25 7.67
N ASN A 404 -25.96 25.42 8.71
CA ASN A 404 -26.25 26.33 9.82
C ASN A 404 -25.84 27.78 9.50
#